data_AF-H6LF40-F1
#
_entry.id   AF-H6LF40-F1
#
_cell.length_a   1.000
_cell.length_b   1.000
_cell.length_c   1.000
_cell.angle_alpha   90.00
_cell.angle_beta   90.00
_cell.angle_gamma   90.00
#
_symmetry.space_group_name_H-M   'P 1'
#
loop_
_entity.id
_entity.type
_entity.pdbx_description
1 polymer ?
#
loop_
_entity_poly.entity_id
_entity_poly.type
_entity_poly.pdbx_seq_one_letter_code
_entity_poly.pdbx_strand_id
1 'polypeptide(L)'
;MPKITGTIKSNQKNFITVTASPQKNAEYPELVHQFSRFSTNQKKGHEERHIEKATMNVAELSKQLGISKPKAYELVRQNGFPCLNIGRRIIIPVEAFNIWLMKSSGINN
;
A
#
# COMPACT_ATOMS: atom_id res chain seq x y z
N MET A 1 -47.88 27.88 -1.35
CA MET A 1 -46.46 28.25 -1.12
C MET A 1 -45.88 27.33 -0.07
N PRO A 2 -45.25 26.19 -0.43
CA PRO A 2 -44.67 25.28 0.55
C PRO A 2 -43.22 25.66 0.84
N LYS A 3 -42.90 25.79 2.13
CA LYS A 3 -41.57 26.09 2.67
C LYS A 3 -40.71 24.82 2.60
N ILE A 4 -39.48 24.96 2.12
CA ILE A 4 -38.48 23.89 2.10
C ILE A 4 -37.68 24.00 3.40
N THR A 5 -37.89 23.07 4.33
CA THR A 5 -37.09 22.97 5.56
C THR A 5 -35.84 22.16 5.26
N GLY A 6 -34.66 22.72 5.52
CA GLY A 6 -33.38 22.05 5.30
C GLY A 6 -33.00 21.10 6.43
N THR A 7 -32.34 20.00 6.07
CA THR A 7 -31.40 19.33 6.99
C THR A 7 -30.17 18.92 6.19
N ILE A 8 -29.02 19.44 6.60
CA ILE A 8 -27.71 19.15 6.04
C ILE A 8 -27.16 17.95 6.82
N LYS A 9 -26.88 16.83 6.14
CA LYS A 9 -25.93 15.84 6.66
C LYS A 9 -24.90 15.46 5.61
N SER A 10 -23.66 15.54 6.08
CA SER A 10 -22.39 15.40 5.39
C SER A 10 -22.16 13.99 4.81
N ASN A 11 -21.86 13.98 3.51
CA ASN A 11 -20.72 13.32 2.84
C ASN A 11 -20.14 12.04 3.48
N GLN A 12 -20.17 10.94 2.73
CA GLN A 12 -18.95 10.25 2.26
C GLN A 12 -19.29 9.01 1.42
N LYS A 13 -18.72 8.98 0.20
CA LYS A 13 -18.50 7.81 -0.68
C LYS A 13 -19.68 7.42 -1.58
N ASN A 14 -19.73 8.06 -2.76
CA ASN A 14 -20.49 7.58 -3.92
C ASN A 14 -19.74 6.40 -4.57
N PHE A 15 -20.23 5.19 -4.36
CA PHE A 15 -19.97 4.07 -5.27
C PHE A 15 -21.34 3.55 -5.73
N ILE A 16 -21.67 3.76 -7.00
CA ILE A 16 -22.82 3.10 -7.63
C ILE A 16 -22.37 1.71 -8.06
N THR A 17 -22.79 0.68 -7.35
CA THR A 17 -22.61 -0.69 -7.82
C THR A 17 -23.73 -1.00 -8.80
N VAL A 18 -23.47 -0.85 -10.10
CA VAL A 18 -24.40 -1.31 -11.15
C VAL A 18 -24.14 -2.80 -11.36
N THR A 19 -24.93 -3.64 -10.69
CA THR A 19 -25.01 -5.07 -11.02
C THR A 19 -25.94 -5.25 -12.20
N ALA A 20 -25.40 -5.30 -13.41
CA ALA A 20 -26.16 -5.74 -14.59
C ALA A 20 -25.80 -7.20 -14.90
N SER A 21 -26.76 -8.10 -14.74
CA SER A 21 -26.63 -9.49 -15.20
C SER A 21 -26.53 -9.53 -16.73
N PRO A 22 -25.80 -10.50 -17.30
CA PRO A 22 -25.44 -10.48 -18.72
C PRO A 22 -26.64 -10.92 -19.58
N GLN A 23 -27.21 -10.00 -20.37
CA GLN A 23 -28.05 -10.38 -21.48
C GLN A 23 -27.16 -10.63 -22.71
N LYS A 24 -27.07 -11.90 -23.10
CA LYS A 24 -26.51 -12.36 -24.37
C LYS A 24 -27.30 -11.69 -25.49
N ASN A 25 -26.69 -10.74 -26.18
CA ASN A 25 -26.82 -10.49 -27.62
C ASN A 25 -25.79 -9.41 -27.98
N ALA A 26 -24.78 -9.81 -28.74
CA ALA A 26 -23.69 -8.97 -29.15
C ALA A 26 -24.18 -7.90 -30.13
N GLU A 27 -24.15 -6.63 -29.74
CA GLU A 27 -24.37 -5.51 -30.68
C GLU A 27 -23.25 -4.47 -30.66
N TYR A 28 -22.12 -4.67 -29.97
CA TYR A 28 -21.01 -3.71 -30.03
C TYR A 28 -19.63 -4.37 -29.91
N PRO A 29 -19.12 -5.00 -30.99
CA PRO A 29 -17.76 -5.55 -31.01
C PRO A 29 -16.67 -4.46 -30.93
N GLU A 30 -16.95 -3.23 -31.36
CA GLU A 30 -16.02 -2.09 -31.24
C GLU A 30 -15.76 -1.70 -29.77
N LEU A 31 -16.79 -1.77 -28.92
CA LEU A 31 -16.69 -1.24 -27.57
C LEU A 31 -15.98 -2.19 -26.59
N VAL A 32 -15.99 -3.51 -26.84
CA VAL A 32 -15.26 -4.48 -25.99
C VAL A 32 -13.73 -4.30 -26.07
N HIS A 33 -13.19 -3.80 -27.19
CA HIS A 33 -11.76 -3.47 -27.31
C HIS A 33 -11.37 -2.19 -26.56
N GLN A 34 -12.32 -1.27 -26.38
CA GLN A 34 -12.09 -0.04 -25.62
C GLN A 34 -12.15 -0.28 -24.11
N PHE A 35 -13.05 -1.18 -23.65
CA PHE A 35 -13.18 -1.50 -22.22
C PHE A 35 -12.05 -2.39 -21.66
N SER A 36 -11.37 -3.17 -22.51
CA SER A 36 -10.18 -3.95 -22.11
C SER A 36 -9.00 -3.06 -21.66
N ARG A 37 -8.91 -1.82 -22.14
CA ARG A 37 -7.82 -0.89 -21.74
C ARG A 37 -8.03 -0.23 -20.38
N PHE A 38 -9.23 -0.25 -19.81
CA PHE A 38 -9.49 0.35 -18.49
C PHE A 38 -9.18 -0.58 -17.32
N SER A 39 -8.87 -1.85 -17.57
CA SER A 39 -8.29 -2.78 -16.58
C SER A 39 -6.78 -2.96 -16.77
N THR A 40 -6.08 -1.92 -17.23
CA THR A 40 -4.65 -1.84 -16.98
C THR A 40 -4.45 -0.92 -15.78
N ASN A 41 -4.18 -1.59 -14.66
CA ASN A 41 -3.77 -1.03 -13.39
C ASN A 41 -2.65 -0.01 -13.65
N GLN A 42 -3.02 1.27 -13.75
CA GLN A 42 -2.11 2.36 -14.02
C GLN A 42 -1.20 2.52 -12.80
N LYS A 43 -0.09 1.78 -12.79
CA LYS A 43 1.07 2.07 -11.95
C LYS A 43 1.67 3.37 -12.45
N LYS A 44 1.06 4.45 -11.96
CA LYS A 44 1.44 5.84 -12.20
C LYS A 44 2.92 5.98 -11.86
N GLY A 45 3.74 6.30 -12.86
CA GLY A 45 5.12 6.70 -12.70
C GLY A 45 5.16 7.98 -11.89
N HIS A 46 5.37 7.84 -10.58
CA HIS A 46 5.83 8.94 -9.75
C HIS A 46 7.34 8.92 -9.85
N GLU A 47 7.93 9.92 -10.49
CA GLU A 47 9.34 10.24 -10.32
C GLU A 47 9.55 10.51 -8.83
N GLU A 48 10.10 9.51 -8.12
CA GLU A 48 10.42 9.59 -6.71
C GLU A 48 11.51 10.63 -6.55
N ARG A 49 11.15 11.81 -6.03
CA ARG A 49 12.14 12.65 -5.37
C ARG A 49 12.82 11.78 -4.33
N HIS A 50 14.08 11.44 -4.57
CA HIS A 50 14.88 10.57 -3.72
C HIS A 50 15.24 11.33 -2.45
N ILE A 51 14.25 11.49 -1.56
CA ILE A 51 14.51 11.89 -0.19
C ILE A 51 14.98 10.64 0.51
N GLU A 52 16.24 10.62 0.92
CA GLU A 52 16.78 9.56 1.77
C GLU A 52 15.92 9.48 3.03
N LYS A 53 15.10 8.44 3.11
CA LYS A 53 14.26 8.23 4.28
C LYS A 53 15.15 7.71 5.40
N ALA A 54 15.24 8.45 6.50
CA ALA A 54 15.93 8.00 7.71
C ALA A 54 15.28 6.75 8.36
N THR A 55 14.05 6.43 7.96
CA THR A 55 13.27 5.31 8.52
C THR A 55 12.52 4.55 7.43
N MET A 56 12.38 3.25 7.62
CA MET A 56 11.58 2.35 6.79
C MET A 56 10.45 1.68 7.61
N ASN A 57 9.40 1.25 6.92
CA ASN A 57 8.35 0.42 7.51
C ASN A 57 8.61 -1.08 7.28
N VAL A 58 7.82 -1.95 7.94
CA VAL A 58 7.97 -3.41 7.82
C VAL A 58 7.76 -3.94 6.40
N ALA A 59 6.92 -3.29 5.58
CA ALA A 59 6.71 -3.68 4.20
C ALA A 59 7.88 -3.28 3.29
N GLU A 60 8.52 -2.14 3.55
CA GLU A 60 9.78 -1.74 2.90
C GLU A 60 10.91 -2.68 3.30
N LEU A 61 11.04 -3.01 4.59
CA LEU A 61 11.99 -4.01 5.09
C LEU A 61 11.83 -5.36 4.38
N SER A 62 10.59 -5.86 4.26
CA SER A 62 10.26 -7.11 3.56
C SER A 62 10.76 -7.10 2.11
N LYS A 63 10.58 -5.99 1.39
CA LYS A 63 11.08 -5.83 0.02
C LYS A 63 12.60 -5.76 -0.03
N GLN A 64 13.20 -5.01 0.89
CA GLN A 64 14.66 -4.79 0.95
C GLN A 64 15.41 -6.08 1.28
N LEU A 65 14.88 -6.91 2.18
CA LEU A 65 15.46 -8.21 2.54
C LEU A 65 15.04 -9.35 1.59
N GLY A 66 14.07 -9.11 0.69
CA GLY A 66 13.53 -10.16 -0.17
C GLY A 66 12.76 -11.27 0.58
N ILE A 67 12.22 -10.97 1.76
CA ILE A 67 11.48 -11.94 2.60
C ILE A 67 9.98 -11.68 2.57
N SER A 68 9.18 -12.69 2.93
CA SER A 68 7.73 -12.53 3.04
C SER A 68 7.34 -11.53 4.16
N LYS A 69 6.20 -10.85 4.00
CA LYS A 69 5.69 -9.91 5.02
C LYS A 69 5.54 -10.56 6.41
N PRO A 70 4.99 -11.78 6.56
CA PRO A 70 4.93 -12.44 7.86
C PRO A 70 6.32 -12.63 8.47
N LYS A 71 7.31 -13.02 7.66
CA LYS A 71 8.68 -13.22 8.13
C LYS A 71 9.33 -11.91 8.60
N ALA A 72 9.04 -10.80 7.92
CA ALA A 72 9.47 -9.47 8.36
C ALA A 72 8.82 -9.08 9.71
N TYR A 73 7.55 -9.40 9.94
CA TYR A 73 6.91 -9.16 11.24
C TYR A 73 7.47 -10.04 12.37
N GLU A 74 7.85 -11.29 12.08
CA GLU A 74 8.56 -12.14 13.04
C GLU A 74 9.92 -11.54 13.40
N LEU A 75 10.67 -11.06 12.39
CA LEU A 75 12.00 -10.50 12.56
C LEU A 75 11.99 -9.26 13.46
N VAL A 76 11.04 -8.35 13.22
CA VAL A 76 10.88 -7.13 14.01
C VAL A 76 10.50 -7.41 15.47
N ARG A 77 9.89 -8.58 15.74
CA ARG A 77 9.56 -9.03 17.11
C ARG A 77 10.72 -9.75 17.80
N GLN A 78 11.81 -10.05 17.08
CA GLN A 78 12.97 -10.68 17.69
C GLN A 78 13.65 -9.73 18.66
N ASN A 79 14.15 -10.29 19.76
CA ASN A 79 14.88 -9.51 20.75
C ASN A 79 16.19 -8.98 20.14
N GLY A 80 16.45 -7.68 20.30
CA GLY A 80 17.65 -7.03 19.76
C GLY A 80 17.52 -6.52 18.31
N PHE A 81 16.34 -6.64 17.69
CA PHE A 81 16.08 -6.00 16.39
C PHE A 81 15.84 -4.48 16.56
N PRO A 82 16.42 -3.61 15.71
CA PRO A 82 16.29 -2.16 15.82
C PRO A 82 14.93 -1.66 15.31
N CYS A 83 13.91 -1.69 16.16
CA CYS A 83 12.59 -1.14 15.86
C CYS A 83 12.08 -0.17 16.91
N LEU A 84 11.30 0.82 16.47
CA LEU A 84 10.58 1.77 17.31
C LEU A 84 9.07 1.61 17.09
N ASN A 85 8.34 1.42 18.19
CA ASN A 85 6.88 1.29 18.17
C ASN A 85 6.24 2.63 18.53
N ILE A 86 5.81 3.40 17.52
CA ILE A 86 5.04 4.64 17.73
C ILE A 86 3.55 4.31 17.63
N GLY A 87 2.92 4.10 18.78
CA GLY A 87 1.52 3.70 18.89
C GLY A 87 1.27 2.34 18.22
N ARG A 88 0.61 2.34 17.06
CA ARG A 88 0.31 1.13 16.28
C ARG A 88 1.29 0.88 15.12
N ARG A 89 2.22 1.81 14.88
CA ARG A 89 3.15 1.75 13.75
C ARG A 89 4.51 1.27 14.23
N ILE A 90 5.11 0.36 13.47
CA ILE A 90 6.50 -0.05 13.66
C ILE A 90 7.34 0.71 12.64
N ILE A 91 8.33 1.44 13.15
CA ILE A 91 9.26 2.26 12.41
C ILE A 91 10.66 1.69 12.64
N ILE A 92 11.42 1.52 11.56
CA ILE A 92 12.74 0.92 11.59
C ILE A 92 13.73 1.98 11.11
N PRO A 93 14.63 2.49 11.98
CA PRO A 93 15.68 3.40 11.54
C PRO A 93 16.63 2.70 10.58
N VAL A 94 16.91 3.30 9.42
CA VAL A 94 17.75 2.68 8.38
C VAL A 94 19.17 2.47 8.90
N GLU A 95 19.71 3.46 9.60
CA GLU A 95 21.06 3.40 10.18
C GLU A 95 21.22 2.22 11.17
N ALA A 96 20.29 2.11 12.11
CA ALA A 96 20.32 1.06 13.11
C ALA A 96 20.15 -0.34 12.48
N PHE A 97 19.32 -0.45 11.44
CA PHE A 97 19.17 -1.67 10.66
C PHE A 97 20.46 -2.11 9.96
N ASN A 98 21.21 -1.18 9.36
CA ASN A 98 22.49 -1.48 8.72
C ASN A 98 23.52 -2.00 9.74
N ILE A 99 23.62 -1.36 10.90
CA ILE A 99 24.49 -1.81 12.01
C ILE A 99 24.08 -3.21 12.47
N TRP A 100 22.78 -3.47 12.59
CA TRP A 100 22.27 -4.79 12.96
C TRP A 100 22.65 -5.86 11.93
N LEU A 101 22.52 -5.57 10.62
CA LEU A 101 22.93 -6.49 9.56
C LEU A 101 24.42 -6.85 9.63
N MET A 102 25.29 -5.86 9.86
CA MET A 102 26.74 -6.10 10.01
C MET A 102 27.05 -6.98 11.22
N LYS A 103 26.35 -6.79 12.34
CA LYS A 103 26.50 -7.65 13.52
C LYS A 103 25.98 -9.07 13.27
N SER A 104 24.89 -9.21 12.51
CA SER A 104 24.29 -10.51 12.21
C SER A 104 25.03 -11.31 11.13
N SER A 105 25.78 -10.66 10.23
CA SER A 105 26.50 -11.34 9.15
C SER A 105 27.78 -12.05 9.60
N GLY A 106 28.15 -11.96 10.88
CA GLY A 106 29.33 -12.63 11.42
C GLY A 106 30.66 -12.07 10.90
N ILE A 107 30.64 -10.91 10.24
CA ILE A 107 31.85 -10.17 9.87
C ILE A 107 32.40 -9.56 11.16
N ASN A 108 33.18 -10.37 11.88
CA ASN A 108 33.98 -9.89 13.00
C ASN A 108 35.12 -9.05 12.41
N ASN A 109 35.13 -7.76 12.73
CA ASN A 109 36.28 -6.89 12.49
C ASN A 109 37.42 -7.25 13.45
#